data_AF-A0AA95RKR7-F1
#
_entry.id   AF-A0AA95RKR7-F1
#
_cell.length_a   1.000
_cell.length_b   1.000
_cell.length_c   1.000
_cell.angle_alpha   90.00
_cell.angle_beta   90.00
_cell.angle_gamma   90.00
#
_symmetry.space_group_name_H-M   'P 1'
#
loop_
_entity.id
_entity.type
_entity.pdbx_description
1 polymer ?
#
loop_
_entity_poly.entity_id
_entity_poly.type
_entity_poly.pdbx_seq_one_letter_code
_entity_poly.pdbx_strand_id
1 'polypeptide(L)'
;MKLRLKFFIGLSIISMFFFGGMVSAATDFTQFGFKEVVVEKYIKAGEAEKISHSGIKIQVPEGAFNHDVLFQVLEGNNKQFQANVPAGEKVIMNFAFRVIDLETNEIIGVFNKPLIFSYKDKEIN
;
A
#
# COMPACT_ATOMS: atom_id res chain seq x y z
N MET A 1 -26.71 61.06 24.47
CA MET A 1 -25.50 61.12 23.63
C MET A 1 -24.27 60.96 24.52
N LYS A 2 -23.29 60.13 24.10
CA LYS A 2 -21.98 59.82 24.72
C LYS A 2 -21.86 58.54 25.60
N LEU A 3 -21.91 57.39 24.90
CA LEU A 3 -20.84 56.38 24.76
C LEU A 3 -19.80 56.18 25.89
N ARG A 4 -19.81 54.99 26.54
CA ARG A 4 -18.65 54.18 27.02
C ARG A 4 -19.14 52.73 27.26
N LEU A 5 -19.18 51.85 26.26
CA LEU A 5 -18.15 50.94 25.74
C LEU A 5 -17.41 50.09 26.80
N LYS A 6 -17.52 48.75 26.59
CA LYS A 6 -16.69 47.62 27.05
C LYS A 6 -17.12 46.90 28.34
N PHE A 7 -18.08 45.99 28.21
CA PHE A 7 -18.01 44.69 28.89
C PHE A 7 -17.86 43.63 27.82
N PHE A 8 -16.67 43.04 27.74
CA PHE A 8 -16.36 41.92 26.87
C PHE A 8 -17.19 40.72 27.33
N ILE A 9 -18.17 40.34 26.51
CA ILE A 9 -18.92 39.10 26.69
C ILE A 9 -17.97 37.97 26.36
N GLY A 10 -17.63 37.18 27.38
CA GLY A 10 -17.00 35.90 27.21
C GLY A 10 -17.93 34.97 26.44
N LEU A 11 -17.43 34.43 25.34
CA LEU A 11 -17.87 33.13 24.83
C LEU A 11 -16.68 32.49 24.10
N SER A 12 -15.68 32.13 24.88
CA SER A 12 -14.55 31.31 24.48
C SER A 12 -14.95 29.84 24.50
N ILE A 13 -15.85 29.39 23.62
CA ILE A 13 -16.11 27.95 23.44
C ILE A 13 -16.50 27.74 21.97
N ILE A 14 -15.57 27.16 21.21
CA ILE A 14 -15.73 26.11 20.19
C ILE A 14 -14.38 26.11 19.44
N SER A 15 -13.34 25.61 20.11
CA SER A 15 -12.28 24.88 19.40
C SER A 15 -12.63 23.40 19.57
N MET A 16 -13.72 22.96 18.93
CA MET A 16 -13.91 21.53 18.73
C MET A 16 -12.79 21.08 17.82
N PHE A 17 -11.88 20.34 18.42
CA PHE A 17 -10.82 19.58 17.80
C PHE A 17 -11.32 18.87 16.54
N PHE A 18 -11.07 19.46 15.38
CA PHE A 18 -10.96 18.70 14.13
C PHE A 18 -9.63 17.95 14.15
N PHE A 19 -9.48 17.00 15.09
CA PHE A 19 -8.59 15.87 14.86
C PHE A 19 -9.37 14.87 14.01
N GLY A 20 -9.62 15.24 12.75
CA GLY A 20 -9.91 14.24 11.74
C GLY A 20 -8.73 13.28 11.73
N GLY A 21 -8.96 12.02 12.11
CA GLY A 21 -7.93 11.01 12.06
C GLY A 21 -7.36 10.99 10.64
N MET A 22 -6.08 11.34 10.49
CA MET A 22 -5.41 11.13 9.21
C MET A 22 -5.31 9.62 9.02
N VAL A 23 -6.24 9.05 8.25
CA VAL A 23 -6.06 7.71 7.70
C VAL A 23 -4.88 7.85 6.75
N SER A 24 -3.72 7.35 7.18
CA SER A 24 -2.55 7.30 6.30
C SER A 24 -2.88 6.31 5.19
N ALA A 25 -3.14 6.83 3.99
CA ALA A 25 -3.25 6.01 2.79
C ALA A 25 -2.00 5.12 2.68
N ALA A 26 -2.17 3.88 2.21
CA ALA A 26 -1.03 3.00 2.02
C ALA A 26 -0.06 3.59 0.99
N THR A 27 1.21 3.29 1.14
CA THR A 27 2.26 3.83 0.29
C THR A 27 2.15 3.30 -1.14
N ASP A 28 2.07 4.19 -2.12
CA ASP A 28 2.24 3.82 -3.53
C ASP A 28 3.74 3.61 -3.82
N PHE A 29 4.15 2.36 -4.06
CA PHE A 29 5.54 2.02 -4.31
C PHE A 29 6.06 2.44 -5.69
N THR A 30 5.20 2.89 -6.61
CA THR A 30 5.63 3.39 -7.93
C THR A 30 6.51 4.62 -7.83
N GLN A 31 6.37 5.42 -6.76
CA GLN A 31 7.23 6.57 -6.48
C GLN A 31 8.64 6.17 -6.01
N PHE A 32 8.86 4.90 -5.64
CA PHE A 32 10.13 4.36 -5.14
C PHE A 32 10.83 3.42 -6.14
N GLY A 33 10.46 3.51 -7.43
CA GLY A 33 11.15 2.78 -8.50
C GLY A 33 10.48 1.47 -8.95
N PHE A 34 9.38 1.05 -8.31
CA PHE A 34 8.58 -0.10 -8.71
C PHE A 34 7.50 0.29 -9.72
N LYS A 35 7.91 0.58 -10.96
CA LYS A 35 7.02 1.21 -11.96
C LYS A 35 6.31 0.23 -12.89
N GLU A 36 6.79 -1.01 -12.97
CA GLU A 36 6.29 -1.98 -13.94
C GLU A 36 5.28 -2.92 -13.28
N VAL A 37 4.06 -2.96 -13.79
CA VAL A 37 3.05 -3.95 -13.38
C VAL A 37 3.32 -5.24 -14.15
N VAL A 38 3.86 -6.26 -13.48
CA VAL A 38 4.19 -7.56 -14.10
C VAL A 38 3.07 -8.58 -13.94
N VAL A 39 2.19 -8.38 -12.95
CA VAL A 39 0.96 -9.14 -12.78
C VAL A 39 -0.15 -8.20 -12.33
N GLU A 40 -1.33 -8.40 -12.90
CA GLU A 40 -2.57 -7.76 -12.49
C GLU A 40 -3.68 -8.80 -12.39
N LYS A 41 -4.44 -8.77 -11.28
CA LYS A 41 -5.53 -9.71 -11.03
C LYS A 41 -6.65 -9.03 -10.27
N TYR A 42 -7.87 -9.16 -10.80
CA TYR A 42 -9.08 -8.86 -10.04
C TYR A 42 -9.40 -10.03 -9.10
N ILE A 43 -9.57 -9.73 -7.81
CA ILE A 43 -9.89 -10.71 -6.77
C ILE A 43 -11.13 -10.23 -6.04
N LYS A 44 -12.17 -11.06 -5.99
CA LYS A 44 -13.40 -10.69 -5.29
C LYS A 44 -13.23 -10.76 -3.77
N ALA A 45 -14.05 -9.98 -3.07
CA ALA A 45 -14.15 -10.03 -1.62
C ALA A 45 -14.26 -11.47 -1.11
N GLY A 46 -13.45 -11.81 -0.12
CA GLY A 46 -13.46 -13.14 0.48
C GLY A 46 -12.79 -14.26 -0.33
N GLU A 47 -12.52 -14.12 -1.62
CA GLU A 47 -11.98 -15.23 -2.43
C GLU A 47 -10.49 -15.50 -2.15
N ALA A 48 -10.11 -16.78 -2.27
CA ALA A 48 -8.71 -17.20 -2.31
C ALA A 48 -8.20 -17.18 -3.75
N GLU A 49 -6.93 -16.83 -3.95
CA GLU A 49 -6.31 -16.80 -5.27
C GLU A 49 -4.88 -17.32 -5.24
N LYS A 50 -4.45 -17.96 -6.34
CA LYS A 50 -3.05 -18.36 -6.54
C LYS A 50 -2.51 -17.66 -7.77
N ILE A 51 -1.48 -16.85 -7.57
CA ILE A 51 -0.82 -16.07 -8.61
C ILE A 51 0.56 -16.67 -8.87
N SER A 52 0.97 -16.79 -10.13
CA SER A 52 2.30 -17.29 -10.49
C SER A 52 2.85 -16.55 -11.71
N HIS A 53 4.08 -16.05 -11.61
CA HIS A 53 4.76 -15.31 -12.67
C HIS A 53 6.28 -15.37 -12.48
N SER A 54 7.04 -15.75 -13.51
CA SER A 54 8.52 -15.65 -13.53
C SER A 54 9.26 -16.11 -12.26
N GLY A 55 8.81 -17.21 -11.66
CA GLY A 55 9.39 -17.77 -10.42
C GLY A 55 8.72 -17.28 -9.13
N ILE A 56 7.95 -16.19 -9.18
CA ILE A 56 7.07 -15.73 -8.09
C ILE A 56 5.86 -16.66 -8.01
N LYS A 57 5.50 -17.05 -6.79
CA LYS A 57 4.17 -17.59 -6.46
C LYS A 57 3.63 -16.85 -5.25
N ILE A 58 2.39 -16.37 -5.37
CA ILE A 58 1.67 -15.70 -4.29
C ILE A 58 0.40 -16.50 -4.01
N GLN A 59 0.13 -16.74 -2.74
CA GLN A 59 -1.13 -17.33 -2.28
C GLN A 59 -1.86 -16.27 -1.47
N VAL A 60 -3.03 -15.88 -1.97
CA VAL A 60 -3.99 -15.06 -1.27
C VAL A 60 -4.98 -16.01 -0.60
N PRO A 61 -5.02 -16.07 0.74
CA PRO A 61 -5.98 -16.91 1.44
C PRO A 61 -7.40 -16.32 1.37
N GLU A 62 -8.40 -17.19 1.49
CA GLU A 62 -9.81 -16.80 1.61
C GLU A 62 -10.00 -15.79 2.75
N GLY A 63 -10.72 -14.70 2.49
CA GLY A 63 -10.96 -13.64 3.48
C GLY A 63 -9.80 -12.67 3.71
N ALA A 64 -8.77 -12.66 2.85
CA ALA A 64 -7.68 -11.67 2.93
C ALA A 64 -8.18 -10.22 2.73
N PHE A 65 -9.21 -10.05 1.89
CA PHE A 65 -9.80 -8.75 1.54
C PHE A 65 -11.30 -8.72 1.84
N ASN A 66 -11.79 -7.58 2.35
CA ASN A 66 -13.21 -7.35 2.67
C ASN A 66 -14.03 -6.88 1.45
N HIS A 67 -13.36 -6.25 0.48
CA HIS A 67 -13.97 -5.75 -0.75
C HIS A 67 -13.25 -6.37 -1.95
N ASP A 68 -13.83 -6.17 -3.13
CA ASP A 68 -13.18 -6.52 -4.38
C ASP A 68 -11.92 -5.66 -4.55
N VAL A 69 -10.83 -6.27 -5.01
CA VAL A 69 -9.55 -5.59 -5.19
C VAL A 69 -8.96 -5.82 -6.56
N LEU A 70 -8.22 -4.82 -7.05
CA LEU A 70 -7.22 -5.00 -8.10
C LEU A 70 -5.87 -5.26 -7.43
N PHE A 71 -5.43 -6.51 -7.51
CA PHE A 71 -4.14 -6.95 -6.99
C PHE A 71 -3.08 -6.84 -8.07
N GLN A 72 -2.03 -6.05 -7.82
CA GLN A 72 -0.91 -5.86 -8.72
C GLN A 72 0.40 -6.28 -8.06
N VAL A 73 1.24 -6.96 -8.84
CA VAL A 73 2.66 -7.17 -8.52
C VAL A 73 3.46 -6.18 -9.35
N LEU A 74 4.23 -5.35 -8.66
CA LEU A 74 5.10 -4.36 -9.26
C LEU A 74 6.54 -4.84 -9.20
N GLU A 75 7.29 -4.64 -10.27
CA GLU A 75 8.74 -4.78 -10.32
C GLU A 75 9.39 -3.43 -10.65
N GLY A 76 10.62 -3.29 -10.21
CA GLY A 76 11.52 -2.19 -10.55
C GLY A 76 12.80 -2.69 -11.20
N ASN A 77 13.66 -1.76 -11.59
CA ASN A 77 14.87 -2.11 -12.32
C ASN A 77 15.98 -2.58 -11.37
N ASN A 78 16.32 -3.88 -11.41
CA ASN A 78 17.41 -4.46 -10.60
C ASN A 78 18.73 -3.68 -10.68
N LYS A 79 19.09 -3.12 -11.86
CA LYS A 79 20.33 -2.33 -11.99
C LYS A 79 20.32 -1.07 -11.15
N GLN A 80 19.15 -0.42 -11.02
CA GLN A 80 19.00 0.78 -10.19
C GLN A 80 19.09 0.43 -8.71
N PHE A 81 18.46 -0.65 -8.28
CA PHE A 81 18.56 -1.12 -6.89
C PHE A 81 19.97 -1.59 -6.53
N GLN A 82 20.66 -2.29 -7.46
CA GLN A 82 22.02 -2.79 -7.25
C GLN A 82 23.04 -1.70 -6.90
N ALA A 83 22.82 -0.46 -7.37
CA ALA A 83 23.70 0.66 -7.07
C ALA A 83 23.74 1.04 -5.58
N ASN A 84 22.74 0.63 -4.80
CA ASN A 84 22.62 0.91 -3.37
C ASN A 84 22.88 -0.32 -2.48
N VAL A 85 23.21 -1.47 -3.08
CA VAL A 85 23.46 -2.72 -2.37
C VAL A 85 24.92 -2.79 -1.91
N PRO A 86 25.22 -3.28 -0.69
CA PRO A 86 26.58 -3.45 -0.21
C PRO A 86 27.48 -4.26 -1.16
N ALA A 87 28.78 -3.98 -1.13
CA ALA A 87 29.74 -4.71 -1.97
C ALA A 87 29.74 -6.20 -1.62
N GLY A 88 29.64 -7.05 -2.65
CA GLY A 88 29.58 -8.51 -2.51
C GLY A 88 28.15 -9.08 -2.49
N GLU A 89 27.13 -8.23 -2.43
CA GLU A 89 25.72 -8.64 -2.54
C GLU A 89 25.14 -8.35 -3.93
N LYS A 90 24.15 -9.14 -4.35
CA LYS A 90 23.48 -9.01 -5.65
C LYS A 90 21.96 -8.92 -5.46
N VAL A 91 21.33 -7.99 -6.15
CA VAL A 91 19.87 -7.95 -6.26
C VAL A 91 19.42 -9.13 -7.12
N ILE A 92 18.66 -10.01 -6.50
CA ILE A 92 18.14 -11.24 -7.13
C ILE A 92 16.71 -11.00 -7.65
N MET A 93 15.95 -10.17 -6.94
CA MET A 93 14.59 -9.77 -7.25
C MET A 93 14.28 -8.51 -6.44
N ASN A 94 13.47 -7.64 -7.03
CA ASN A 94 12.80 -6.56 -6.30
C ASN A 94 11.33 -6.59 -6.70
N PHE A 95 10.43 -6.51 -5.72
CA PHE A 95 9.00 -6.49 -5.97
C PHE A 95 8.28 -5.65 -4.92
N ALA A 96 7.08 -5.19 -5.26
CA ALA A 96 6.12 -4.61 -4.34
C ALA A 96 4.70 -5.07 -4.69
N PHE A 97 3.82 -5.11 -3.71
CA PHE A 97 2.39 -5.28 -3.96
C PHE A 97 1.71 -3.92 -3.97
N ARG A 98 0.81 -3.74 -4.94
CA ARG A 98 -0.16 -2.65 -4.94
C ARG A 98 -1.54 -3.28 -4.99
N VAL A 99 -2.30 -3.09 -3.92
CA VAL A 99 -3.66 -3.63 -3.80
C VAL A 99 -4.60 -2.46 -3.73
N ILE A 100 -5.45 -2.32 -4.74
CA ILE A 100 -6.42 -1.21 -4.85
C ILE A 100 -7.78 -1.75 -4.47
N ASP A 101 -8.39 -1.17 -3.46
CA ASP A 101 -9.77 -1.40 -3.10
C ASP A 101 -10.67 -0.79 -4.19
N LEU A 102 -11.54 -1.58 -4.81
CA LEU A 102 -12.33 -1.14 -5.97
C LEU A 102 -13.60 -0.39 -5.58
N GLU A 103 -13.98 -0.37 -4.31
CA GLU A 103 -15.09 0.43 -3.80
C GLU A 103 -14.64 1.87 -3.53
N THR A 104 -13.49 2.02 -2.87
CA THR A 104 -12.93 3.31 -2.43
C THR A 104 -11.91 3.89 -3.39
N ASN A 105 -11.35 3.07 -4.29
CA ASN A 105 -10.23 3.40 -5.17
C ASN A 105 -8.94 3.80 -4.40
N GLU A 106 -8.81 3.35 -3.15
CA GLU A 106 -7.65 3.58 -2.30
C GLU A 106 -6.67 2.40 -2.36
N ILE A 107 -5.38 2.68 -2.16
CA ILE A 107 -4.38 1.61 -1.95
C ILE A 107 -4.51 1.13 -0.51
N ILE A 108 -4.67 -0.18 -0.33
CA ILE A 108 -4.71 -0.83 0.98
C ILE A 108 -3.37 -1.51 1.28
N GLY A 109 -2.86 -1.30 2.49
CA GLY A 109 -1.57 -1.83 2.96
C GLY A 109 -1.71 -2.81 4.13
N VAL A 110 -2.93 -3.02 4.63
CA VAL A 110 -3.24 -3.93 5.72
C VAL A 110 -4.25 -4.95 5.22
N PHE A 111 -3.94 -6.22 5.40
CA PHE A 111 -4.78 -7.34 4.96
C PHE A 111 -5.27 -8.11 6.18
N ASN A 112 -6.48 -8.66 6.11
CA ASN A 112 -7.06 -9.41 7.22
C ASN A 112 -6.30 -10.71 7.52
N LYS A 113 -5.63 -11.25 6.49
CA LYS A 113 -4.83 -12.48 6.57
C LYS A 113 -3.52 -12.29 5.82
N PRO A 114 -2.43 -12.92 6.28
CA PRO A 114 -1.14 -12.82 5.62
C PRO A 114 -1.17 -13.48 4.24
N LEU A 115 -0.54 -12.83 3.26
CA LEU A 115 -0.28 -13.43 1.96
C LEU A 115 0.98 -14.29 2.05
N ILE A 116 1.05 -15.39 1.30
CA ILE A 116 2.26 -16.20 1.21
C ILE A 116 2.95 -15.87 -0.11
N PHE A 117 4.15 -15.29 -0.04
CA PHE A 117 5.01 -15.09 -1.19
C PHE A 117 6.13 -16.14 -1.18
N SER A 118 6.43 -16.69 -2.35
CA SER A 118 7.61 -17.52 -2.58
C SER A 118 8.23 -17.15 -3.91
N TYR A 119 9.55 -17.22 -3.99
CA TYR A 119 10.30 -16.95 -5.20
C TYR A 119 11.27 -18.10 -5.45
N LYS A 120 11.35 -18.54 -6.71
CA LYS A 120 12.31 -19.52 -7.16
C LYS A 120 13.19 -18.90 -8.25
N ASP A 121 14.49 -18.86 -7.98
CA ASP A 121 15.50 -18.49 -8.96
C ASP A 121 16.40 -19.69 -9.27
N LYS A 122 17.14 -19.64 -10.38
CA LYS A 122 18.09 -20.71 -10.74
C LYS A 122 19.42 -20.59 -9.99
N GLU A 123 19.77 -19.38 -9.57
CA GLU A 123 21.00 -19.07 -8.84
C GLU A 123 20.82 -19.20 -7.32
N ILE A 124 19.59 -19.39 -6.84
CA ILE A 124 19.24 -19.49 -5.41
C ILE A 124 18.37 -20.73 -5.16
N ASN A 125 18.91 -21.66 -4.35
CA ASN A 125 18.25 -22.90 -3.94
C ASN A 125 17.54 -22.75 -2.59
#